data_AF-A0A2K8Z2C6-F1
#
_entry.id   AF-A0A2K8Z2C6-F1
#
_cell.length_a   1.000
_cell.length_b   1.000
_cell.length_c   1.000
_cell.angle_alpha   90.00
_cell.angle_beta   90.00
_cell.angle_gamma   90.00
#
_symmetry.space_group_name_H-M   'P 1'
#
loop_
_entity.id
_entity.type
_entity.pdbx_description
1 polymer ?
#
loop_
_entity_poly.entity_id
_entity_poly.type
_entity_poly.pdbx_seq_one_letter_code
_entity_poly.pdbx_strand_id
1 'polypeptide(L)'
;MIRSLLKELVNRIEHLREVLSRDDFNPHLNQLFLKQTETRLHSLKMDVLRTMNDSSWGIPGTNANFYSDYQRSNEHLLQLEYYGVQVLKHFGEPELYFNALMRQLWQEMGVSGTPPLVTTISTNSNHFWALAAYDLIGAPPGEEAHLLNIPDLLHETGHVLLNYHNVSYPNLTGSINEVIDQVYQTECWAVEDQERSKELLTTLNQWKTRWHKAWQAEFACDLIATYFLGPAYAWTNVKLSVSERLGDVYDTQSESHPSHEARMRCINGMLMRMGHVQEADQIAKLWQEFLTLPAYNQPLHYDMAFPDELISQLTQNVYEGCRNQDWLSYGDQCQQVDQPIASLLNEAWEILLNRPEEYSQFEQKTVARLWESFRA
;
A
#
# COMPACT_ATOMS: atom_id res chain seq x y z
N MET A 1 26.24 -13.28 28.46
CA MET A 1 25.59 -12.05 27.97
C MET A 1 24.41 -12.36 27.06
N ILE A 2 24.61 -12.91 25.84
CA ILE A 2 23.51 -13.14 24.87
C ILE A 2 22.37 -13.98 25.47
N ARG A 3 22.68 -15.08 26.17
CA ARG A 3 21.66 -15.90 26.85
C ARG A 3 20.83 -15.12 27.89
N SER A 4 21.44 -14.14 28.55
CA SER A 4 20.74 -13.25 29.49
C SER A 4 19.83 -12.28 28.75
N LEU A 5 20.26 -11.76 27.58
CA LEU A 5 19.42 -10.91 26.72
C LEU A 5 18.24 -11.69 26.13
N LEU A 6 18.44 -12.92 25.66
CA LEU A 6 17.34 -13.79 25.23
C LEU A 6 16.35 -14.07 26.36
N LYS A 7 16.83 -14.24 27.60
CA LYS A 7 15.96 -14.41 28.77
C LYS A 7 15.15 -13.14 29.07
N GLU A 8 15.74 -11.96 28.87
CA GLU A 8 15.03 -10.68 28.97
C GLU A 8 13.94 -10.58 27.90
N LEU A 9 14.22 -10.93 26.64
CA LEU A 9 13.20 -10.97 25.57
C LEU A 9 12.02 -11.87 25.94
N VAL A 10 12.26 -13.08 26.48
CA VAL A 10 11.17 -13.96 26.93
C VAL A 10 10.29 -13.28 27.99
N ASN A 11 10.91 -12.62 28.96
CA ASN A 11 10.16 -11.92 30.01
C ASN A 11 9.35 -10.74 29.44
N ARG A 12 9.92 -9.98 28.50
CA ARG A 12 9.23 -8.88 27.82
C ARG A 12 8.06 -9.39 26.98
N ILE A 13 8.22 -10.49 26.25
CA ILE A 13 7.13 -11.14 25.50
C ILE A 13 6.01 -11.57 26.44
N GLU A 14 6.32 -12.20 27.57
CA GLU A 14 5.30 -12.59 28.55
C GLU A 14 4.55 -11.38 29.11
N HIS A 15 5.27 -10.30 29.43
CA HIS A 15 4.64 -9.06 29.87
C HIS A 15 3.67 -8.49 28.82
N LEU A 16 4.07 -8.46 27.54
CA LEU A 16 3.19 -8.00 26.46
C LEU A 16 1.94 -8.90 26.33
N ARG A 17 2.10 -10.22 26.46
CA ARG A 17 0.96 -11.16 26.45
C ARG A 17 0.03 -10.95 27.64
N GLU A 18 0.58 -10.69 28.83
CA GLU A 18 -0.23 -10.34 30.01
C GLU A 18 -1.01 -9.04 29.77
N VAL A 19 -0.42 -8.05 29.10
CA VAL A 19 -1.13 -6.82 28.71
C VAL A 19 -2.29 -7.14 27.76
N LEU A 20 -2.09 -8.01 26.77
CA LEU A 20 -3.15 -8.42 25.83
C LEU A 20 -4.26 -9.28 26.46
N SER A 21 -3.98 -9.95 27.59
CA SER A 21 -4.97 -10.77 28.30
C SER A 21 -5.92 -9.98 29.21
N ARG A 22 -5.74 -8.66 29.30
CA ARG A 22 -6.62 -7.80 30.12
C ARG A 22 -7.91 -7.52 29.35
N ASP A 23 -9.04 -7.57 30.04
CA ASP A 23 -10.37 -7.28 29.46
C ASP A 23 -10.64 -5.77 29.35
N ASP A 24 -9.62 -4.94 29.11
CA ASP A 24 -9.71 -3.47 29.08
C ASP A 24 -9.66 -2.87 27.66
N PHE A 25 -9.69 -3.70 26.62
CA PHE A 25 -9.75 -3.21 25.23
C PHE A 25 -11.14 -2.70 24.83
N ASN A 26 -11.15 -1.83 23.82
CA ASN A 26 -12.38 -1.35 23.20
C ASN A 26 -13.23 -2.54 22.72
N PRO A 27 -14.54 -2.61 23.02
CA PRO A 27 -15.39 -3.75 22.66
C PRO A 27 -15.54 -3.96 21.14
N HIS A 28 -15.32 -2.93 20.33
CA HIS A 28 -15.38 -2.99 18.88
C HIS A 28 -14.03 -3.34 18.23
N LEU A 29 -13.00 -3.63 19.04
CA LEU A 29 -11.71 -4.06 18.56
C LEU A 29 -11.83 -5.32 17.70
N ASN A 30 -11.06 -5.36 16.61
CA ASN A 30 -10.96 -6.55 15.77
C ASN A 30 -10.33 -7.72 16.54
N GLN A 31 -11.17 -8.66 16.98
CA GLN A 31 -10.76 -9.84 17.75
C GLN A 31 -9.81 -10.76 16.98
N LEU A 32 -9.88 -10.77 15.64
CA LEU A 32 -8.94 -11.53 14.82
C LEU A 32 -7.53 -10.94 14.93
N PHE A 33 -7.40 -9.61 14.86
CA PHE A 33 -6.12 -8.92 14.97
C PHE A 33 -5.46 -9.10 16.35
N LEU A 34 -6.28 -9.03 17.42
CA LEU A 34 -5.83 -9.36 18.79
C LEU A 34 -5.25 -10.78 18.85
N LYS A 35 -6.03 -11.77 18.39
CA LYS A 35 -5.62 -13.17 18.39
C LYS A 35 -4.38 -13.44 17.53
N GLN A 36 -4.27 -12.79 16.37
CA GLN A 36 -3.08 -12.88 15.51
C GLN A 36 -1.85 -12.30 16.22
N THR A 37 -1.98 -11.17 16.90
CA THR A 37 -0.90 -10.55 17.67
C THR A 37 -0.44 -11.45 18.82
N GLU A 38 -1.38 -12.03 19.58
CA GLU A 38 -1.07 -13.00 20.63
C GLU A 38 -0.36 -14.24 20.08
N THR A 39 -0.82 -14.75 18.93
CA THR A 39 -0.23 -15.91 18.26
C THR A 39 1.21 -15.61 17.83
N ARG A 40 1.46 -14.43 17.24
CA ARG A 40 2.81 -14.01 16.82
C ARG A 40 3.75 -13.84 18.02
N LEU A 41 3.29 -13.23 19.11
CA LEU A 41 4.05 -13.13 20.36
C LEU A 41 4.38 -14.53 20.92
N HIS A 42 3.41 -15.45 20.92
CA HIS A 42 3.63 -16.82 21.36
C HIS A 42 4.67 -17.55 20.48
N SER A 43 4.54 -17.46 19.16
CA SER A 43 5.49 -18.05 18.22
C SER A 43 6.90 -17.50 18.42
N LEU A 44 7.06 -16.17 18.55
CA LEU A 44 8.35 -15.55 18.80
C LEU A 44 8.96 -16.03 20.13
N LYS A 45 8.16 -16.17 21.19
CA LYS A 45 8.63 -16.77 22.45
C LYS A 45 9.17 -18.17 22.23
N MET A 46 8.45 -19.00 21.48
CA MET A 46 8.88 -20.38 21.21
C MET A 46 10.18 -20.43 20.41
N ASP A 47 10.37 -19.51 19.46
CA ASP A 47 11.63 -19.39 18.70
C ASP A 47 12.79 -18.94 19.61
N VAL A 48 12.58 -17.93 20.46
CA VAL A 48 13.60 -17.48 21.43
C VAL A 48 13.97 -18.60 22.39
N LEU A 49 12.99 -19.35 22.91
CA LEU A 49 13.24 -20.50 23.79
C LEU A 49 13.98 -21.63 23.07
N ARG A 50 13.69 -21.88 21.78
CA ARG A 50 14.43 -22.84 20.96
C ARG A 50 15.90 -22.42 20.86
N THR A 51 16.17 -21.16 20.52
CA THR A 51 17.53 -20.62 20.46
C THR A 51 18.23 -20.73 21.81
N MET A 52 17.56 -20.44 22.92
CA MET A 52 18.13 -20.56 24.28
C MET A 52 18.48 -21.99 24.71
N ASN A 53 17.81 -22.99 24.13
CA ASN A 53 17.98 -24.40 24.45
C ASN A 53 18.83 -25.16 23.41
N ASP A 54 19.37 -24.46 22.42
CA ASP A 54 20.21 -25.06 21.38
C ASP A 54 21.47 -25.70 21.99
N SER A 55 21.72 -26.97 21.69
CA SER A 55 22.87 -27.69 22.25
C SER A 55 24.25 -27.14 21.84
N SER A 56 24.30 -26.24 20.84
CA SER A 56 25.54 -25.65 20.33
C SER A 56 26.06 -24.44 21.13
N TRP A 57 25.38 -24.05 22.22
CA TRP A 57 25.90 -23.03 23.15
C TRP A 57 27.28 -23.43 23.70
N GLY A 58 28.25 -22.54 23.56
CA GLY A 58 29.62 -22.76 24.07
C GLY A 58 30.54 -23.49 23.10
N ILE A 59 30.05 -23.89 21.91
CA ILE A 59 30.92 -24.36 20.81
C ILE A 59 31.64 -23.14 20.20
N PRO A 60 32.98 -23.14 20.10
CA PRO A 60 33.71 -22.06 19.44
C PRO A 60 33.23 -21.86 17.99
N GLY A 61 32.93 -20.63 17.60
CA GLY A 61 32.47 -20.28 16.26
C GLY A 61 30.95 -20.12 16.08
N THR A 62 30.11 -20.60 17.02
CA THR A 62 28.64 -20.45 16.92
C THR A 62 28.11 -19.16 17.57
N ASN A 63 28.93 -18.46 18.36
CA ASN A 63 28.52 -17.24 19.08
C ASN A 63 27.98 -16.13 18.17
N ALA A 64 28.49 -15.99 16.94
CA ALA A 64 28.01 -15.01 15.98
C ALA A 64 26.57 -15.30 15.53
N ASN A 65 26.21 -16.57 15.39
CA ASN A 65 24.85 -16.99 15.02
C ASN A 65 23.86 -16.62 16.11
N PHE A 66 24.17 -16.91 17.38
CA PHE A 66 23.31 -16.56 18.50
C PHE A 66 23.12 -15.04 18.68
N TYR A 67 24.14 -14.24 18.34
CA TYR A 67 24.00 -12.79 18.34
C TYR A 67 23.05 -12.32 17.24
N SER A 68 23.20 -12.85 16.03
CA SER A 68 22.29 -12.55 14.90
C SER A 68 20.86 -13.00 15.19
N ASP A 69 20.67 -14.18 15.80
CA ASP A 69 19.36 -14.68 16.23
C ASP A 69 18.72 -13.74 17.25
N TYR A 70 19.49 -13.30 18.25
CA TYR A 70 19.03 -12.32 19.21
C TYR A 70 18.60 -11.00 18.53
N GLN A 71 19.41 -10.46 17.60
CA GLN A 71 19.08 -9.21 16.90
C GLN A 71 17.75 -9.36 16.13
N ARG A 72 17.61 -10.43 15.35
CA ARG A 72 16.39 -10.73 14.60
C ARG A 72 15.16 -10.91 15.49
N SER A 73 15.30 -11.65 16.60
CA SER A 73 14.20 -11.81 17.56
C SER A 73 13.83 -10.50 18.26
N ASN A 74 14.82 -9.66 18.59
CA ASN A 74 14.59 -8.36 19.20
C ASN A 74 13.91 -7.39 18.21
N GLU A 75 14.35 -7.35 16.95
CA GLU A 75 13.70 -6.57 15.89
C GLU A 75 12.25 -7.01 15.67
N HIS A 76 11.98 -8.32 15.62
CA HIS A 76 10.62 -8.85 15.51
C HIS A 76 9.77 -8.51 16.74
N LEU A 77 10.34 -8.55 17.95
CA LEU A 77 9.64 -8.13 19.16
C LEU A 77 9.28 -6.64 19.12
N LEU A 78 10.20 -5.78 18.68
CA LEU A 78 9.95 -4.34 18.55
C LEU A 78 8.83 -4.06 17.54
N GLN A 79 8.80 -4.78 16.41
CA GLN A 79 7.69 -4.70 15.45
C GLN A 79 6.36 -5.16 16.07
N LEU A 80 6.32 -6.28 16.80
CA LEU A 80 5.10 -6.76 17.44
C LEU A 80 4.61 -5.83 18.54
N GLU A 81 5.52 -5.26 19.32
CA GLU A 81 5.19 -4.29 20.33
C GLU A 81 4.57 -3.04 19.70
N TYR A 82 5.21 -2.49 18.66
CA TYR A 82 4.79 -1.25 18.03
C TYR A 82 3.55 -1.42 17.14
N TYR A 83 3.53 -2.39 16.23
CA TYR A 83 2.44 -2.57 15.26
C TYR A 83 1.34 -3.53 15.73
N GLY A 84 1.60 -4.38 16.71
CA GLY A 84 0.58 -5.23 17.33
C GLY A 84 0.03 -4.59 18.60
N VAL A 85 0.86 -4.52 19.64
CA VAL A 85 0.41 -4.14 20.99
C VAL A 85 0.03 -2.67 21.10
N GLN A 86 0.82 -1.73 20.57
CA GLN A 86 0.48 -0.31 20.68
C GLN A 86 -0.79 0.03 19.90
N VAL A 87 -0.99 -0.55 18.72
CA VAL A 87 -2.22 -0.40 17.92
C VAL A 87 -3.44 -0.82 18.72
N LEU A 88 -3.37 -2.00 19.37
CA LEU A 88 -4.43 -2.50 20.23
C LEU A 88 -4.71 -1.56 21.42
N LYS A 89 -3.67 -1.04 22.05
CA LYS A 89 -3.78 -0.15 23.23
C LYS A 89 -4.30 1.24 22.92
N HIS A 90 -4.03 1.76 21.71
CA HIS A 90 -4.45 3.09 21.30
C HIS A 90 -5.71 3.07 20.44
N PHE A 91 -6.37 1.91 20.30
CA PHE A 91 -7.58 1.78 19.53
C PHE A 91 -8.71 2.68 20.09
N GLY A 92 -8.99 3.78 19.40
CA GLY A 92 -9.92 4.81 19.82
C GLY A 92 -10.94 5.17 18.75
N GLU A 93 -11.50 6.38 18.85
CA GLU A 93 -12.51 6.88 17.91
C GLU A 93 -12.03 6.91 16.45
N PRO A 94 -10.82 7.41 16.12
CA PRO A 94 -10.35 7.39 14.72
C PRO A 94 -10.27 5.97 14.15
N GLU A 95 -9.77 5.01 14.94
CA GLU A 95 -9.74 3.61 14.53
C GLU A 95 -11.16 3.05 14.35
N LEU A 96 -12.12 3.41 15.20
CA LEU A 96 -13.52 3.00 15.02
C LEU A 96 -14.07 3.46 13.67
N TYR A 97 -13.84 4.74 13.33
CA TYR A 97 -14.25 5.32 12.06
C TYR A 97 -13.62 4.60 10.87
N PHE A 98 -12.29 4.51 10.83
CA PHE A 98 -11.61 3.90 9.69
C PHE A 98 -11.91 2.42 9.54
N ASN A 99 -12.06 1.68 10.63
CA ASN A 99 -12.42 0.26 10.55
C ASN A 99 -13.88 0.06 10.09
N ALA A 100 -14.79 0.97 10.42
CA ALA A 100 -16.14 0.95 9.88
C ALA A 100 -16.14 1.30 8.38
N LEU A 101 -15.42 2.36 8.00
CA LEU A 101 -15.23 2.77 6.60
C LEU A 101 -14.63 1.63 5.77
N MET A 102 -13.54 1.00 6.24
CA MET A 102 -12.91 -0.11 5.55
C MET A 102 -13.80 -1.34 5.46
N ARG A 103 -14.60 -1.65 6.50
CA ARG A 103 -15.59 -2.74 6.41
C ARG A 103 -16.63 -2.46 5.34
N GLN A 104 -17.13 -1.23 5.27
CA GLN A 104 -18.09 -0.84 4.24
C GLN A 104 -17.46 -0.96 2.84
N LEU A 105 -16.30 -0.31 2.61
CA LEU A 105 -15.57 -0.43 1.35
C LEU A 105 -15.31 -1.89 0.96
N TRP A 106 -14.86 -2.73 1.90
CA TRP A 106 -14.57 -4.14 1.64
C TRP A 106 -15.79 -4.91 1.14
N GLN A 107 -16.96 -4.63 1.73
CA GLN A 107 -18.24 -5.22 1.31
C GLN A 107 -18.68 -4.69 -0.06
N GLU A 108 -18.60 -3.37 -0.26
CA GLU A 108 -18.97 -2.73 -1.52
C GLU A 108 -18.11 -3.23 -2.70
N MET A 109 -16.81 -3.44 -2.47
CA MET A 109 -15.88 -3.99 -3.46
C MET A 109 -16.09 -5.49 -3.74
N GLY A 110 -16.95 -6.17 -2.98
CA GLY A 110 -17.17 -7.62 -3.12
C GLY A 110 -15.99 -8.47 -2.67
N VAL A 111 -15.08 -7.92 -1.85
CA VAL A 111 -13.88 -8.64 -1.41
C VAL A 111 -14.25 -9.60 -0.29
N SER A 112 -13.90 -10.87 -0.45
CA SER A 112 -14.12 -11.88 0.58
C SER A 112 -13.11 -11.77 1.73
N GLY A 113 -13.51 -12.17 2.93
CA GLY A 113 -12.62 -12.21 4.10
C GLY A 113 -12.77 -11.01 5.04
N THR A 114 -11.73 -10.75 5.83
CA THR A 114 -11.71 -9.66 6.81
C THR A 114 -10.84 -8.52 6.30
N PRO A 115 -11.33 -7.27 6.31
CA PRO A 115 -10.52 -6.12 5.92
C PRO A 115 -9.32 -5.95 6.88
N PRO A 116 -8.23 -5.31 6.41
CA PRO A 116 -7.14 -4.92 7.29
C PRO A 116 -7.63 -3.96 8.36
N LEU A 117 -6.93 -3.96 9.50
CA LEU A 117 -7.12 -2.97 10.54
C LEU A 117 -6.53 -1.65 10.07
N VAL A 118 -7.23 -0.54 10.32
CA VAL A 118 -6.65 0.80 10.14
C VAL A 118 -6.30 1.42 11.48
N THR A 119 -5.10 2.00 11.57
CA THR A 119 -4.59 2.72 12.74
C THR A 119 -4.18 4.14 12.40
N THR A 120 -4.29 5.06 13.36
CA THR A 120 -3.77 6.43 13.24
C THR A 120 -2.44 6.64 13.98
N ILE A 121 -1.81 5.57 14.46
CA ILE A 121 -0.49 5.66 15.10
C ILE A 121 0.54 6.10 14.05
N SER A 122 1.09 7.31 14.25
CA SER A 122 2.07 7.89 13.34
C SER A 122 3.44 7.21 13.44
N THR A 123 4.02 6.90 12.29
CA THR A 123 5.36 6.31 12.09
C THR A 123 6.41 7.34 11.66
N ASN A 124 6.16 8.64 11.84
CA ASN A 124 6.88 9.79 11.26
C ASN A 124 6.58 10.10 9.79
N SER A 125 5.79 9.29 9.08
CA SER A 125 5.22 9.66 7.79
C SER A 125 3.94 10.47 8.02
N ASN A 126 3.82 11.62 7.35
CA ASN A 126 2.55 12.37 7.26
C ASN A 126 1.66 11.79 6.13
N HIS A 127 1.78 10.49 5.86
CA HIS A 127 1.16 9.83 4.73
C HIS A 127 0.72 8.42 5.10
N PHE A 128 -0.22 7.88 4.32
CA PHE A 128 -0.69 6.51 4.48
C PHE A 128 0.46 5.51 4.30
N TRP A 129 0.34 4.34 4.94
CA TRP A 129 1.31 3.26 4.82
C TRP A 129 0.67 1.90 5.10
N ALA A 130 1.19 0.83 4.49
CA ALA A 130 0.77 -0.53 4.77
C ALA A 130 1.88 -1.36 5.44
N LEU A 131 1.47 -2.16 6.42
CA LEU A 131 2.22 -3.34 6.85
C LEU A 131 1.39 -4.57 6.52
N ALA A 132 1.46 -4.96 5.25
CA ALA A 132 0.65 -6.04 4.70
C ALA A 132 0.84 -7.37 5.45
N ALA A 133 2.05 -7.67 5.94
CA ALA A 133 2.32 -8.86 6.76
C ALA A 133 1.56 -8.87 8.11
N TYR A 134 1.03 -7.72 8.53
CA TYR A 134 0.27 -7.53 9.76
C TYR A 134 -1.22 -7.29 9.52
N ASP A 135 -1.69 -7.25 8.27
CA ASP A 135 -3.06 -6.84 7.91
C ASP A 135 -3.39 -5.45 8.49
N LEU A 136 -2.41 -4.54 8.42
CA LEU A 136 -2.46 -3.23 9.06
C LEU A 136 -2.19 -2.13 8.04
N ILE A 137 -3.03 -1.11 8.06
CA ILE A 137 -2.82 0.15 7.33
C ILE A 137 -2.75 1.29 8.34
N GLY A 138 -1.78 2.17 8.17
CA GLY A 138 -1.71 3.43 8.88
C GLY A 138 -2.32 4.57 8.08
N ALA A 139 -3.13 5.38 8.74
CA ALA A 139 -3.63 6.65 8.25
C ALA A 139 -2.98 7.81 9.03
N PRO A 140 -2.75 8.97 8.41
CA PRO A 140 -2.33 10.17 9.13
C PRO A 140 -3.35 10.55 10.23
N PRO A 141 -2.92 11.01 11.41
CA PRO A 141 -3.83 11.51 12.44
C PRO A 141 -4.69 12.68 11.94
N GLY A 142 -6.00 12.63 12.17
CA GLY A 142 -6.94 13.68 11.76
C GLY A 142 -7.53 13.47 10.37
N GLU A 143 -7.06 12.47 9.62
CA GLU A 143 -7.55 12.17 8.28
C GLU A 143 -9.00 11.66 8.29
N GLU A 144 -9.51 11.21 9.43
CA GLU A 144 -10.92 10.87 9.64
C GLU A 144 -11.88 12.08 9.50
N ALA A 145 -11.34 13.29 9.39
CA ALA A 145 -12.07 14.53 9.13
C ALA A 145 -12.09 14.94 7.65
N HIS A 146 -11.43 14.18 6.75
CA HIS A 146 -11.21 14.58 5.37
C HIS A 146 -11.60 13.49 4.37
N LEU A 147 -12.10 13.89 3.19
CA LEU A 147 -12.53 12.93 2.16
C LEU A 147 -11.50 12.73 1.05
N LEU A 148 -10.73 13.77 0.70
CA LEU A 148 -9.92 13.76 -0.53
C LEU A 148 -8.70 12.84 -0.49
N ASN A 149 -8.20 12.45 0.70
CA ASN A 149 -7.08 11.50 0.78
C ASN A 149 -7.53 10.08 1.14
N ILE A 150 -8.82 9.85 1.40
CA ILE A 150 -9.34 8.48 1.60
C ILE A 150 -8.99 7.57 0.41
N PRO A 151 -8.94 8.02 -0.86
CA PRO A 151 -8.50 7.14 -1.94
C PRO A 151 -7.10 6.54 -1.77
N ASP A 152 -6.16 7.20 -1.08
CA ASP A 152 -4.83 6.63 -0.80
C ASP A 152 -4.91 5.45 0.19
N LEU A 153 -5.94 5.40 1.04
CA LEU A 153 -6.22 4.22 1.88
C LEU A 153 -6.42 2.95 1.02
N LEU A 154 -6.98 3.09 -0.19
CA LEU A 154 -7.17 1.96 -1.11
C LEU A 154 -5.89 1.59 -1.86
N HIS A 155 -4.97 2.52 -2.05
CA HIS A 155 -3.62 2.17 -2.51
C HIS A 155 -2.94 1.26 -1.49
N GLU A 156 -2.96 1.62 -0.20
CA GLU A 156 -2.40 0.79 0.87
C GLU A 156 -3.13 -0.55 1.03
N THR A 157 -4.44 -0.55 0.78
CA THR A 157 -5.23 -1.78 0.72
C THR A 157 -4.75 -2.71 -0.39
N GLY A 158 -4.29 -2.15 -1.52
CA GLY A 158 -3.63 -2.89 -2.60
C GLY A 158 -2.47 -3.75 -2.08
N HIS A 159 -1.61 -3.22 -1.21
CA HIS A 159 -0.50 -3.98 -0.63
C HIS A 159 -0.97 -5.17 0.21
N VAL A 160 -2.05 -5.00 0.98
CA VAL A 160 -2.66 -6.08 1.77
C VAL A 160 -3.24 -7.16 0.84
N LEU A 161 -4.01 -6.76 -0.17
CA LEU A 161 -4.59 -7.68 -1.15
C LEU A 161 -3.52 -8.46 -1.91
N LEU A 162 -2.49 -7.78 -2.38
CA LEU A 162 -1.32 -8.42 -2.99
C LEU A 162 -0.71 -9.45 -2.01
N ASN A 163 -0.44 -9.07 -0.77
CA ASN A 163 0.16 -9.96 0.23
C ASN A 163 -0.70 -11.20 0.56
N TYR A 164 -2.03 -11.08 0.60
CA TYR A 164 -2.93 -12.24 0.75
C TYR A 164 -2.77 -13.28 -0.35
N HIS A 165 -2.27 -12.86 -1.52
CA HIS A 165 -2.03 -13.71 -2.68
C HIS A 165 -0.53 -14.05 -2.91
N ASN A 166 0.33 -13.93 -1.88
CA ASN A 166 1.77 -14.33 -1.83
C ASN A 166 2.08 -15.61 -2.65
N VAL A 167 3.22 -15.89 -3.30
CA VAL A 167 4.53 -15.27 -3.60
C VAL A 167 4.64 -15.37 -5.14
N SER A 168 4.86 -14.26 -5.86
CA SER A 168 4.79 -14.16 -7.34
C SER A 168 3.36 -14.00 -7.90
N TYR A 169 2.61 -12.98 -7.48
CA TYR A 169 1.21 -12.60 -7.77
C TYR A 169 0.58 -13.01 -9.14
N PRO A 170 0.40 -14.29 -9.50
CA PRO A 170 0.03 -14.61 -10.87
C PRO A 170 -1.44 -14.27 -11.14
N ASN A 171 -2.24 -14.24 -10.08
CA ASN A 171 -3.68 -13.99 -10.18
C ASN A 171 -4.01 -12.51 -10.40
N LEU A 172 -3.15 -11.58 -9.94
CA LEU A 172 -3.37 -10.14 -10.07
C LEU A 172 -2.39 -9.49 -11.05
N THR A 173 -1.11 -9.84 -11.01
CA THR A 173 -0.11 -9.25 -11.91
C THR A 173 0.27 -10.17 -13.07
N GLY A 174 -0.32 -11.36 -13.16
CA GLY A 174 -0.10 -12.27 -14.28
C GLY A 174 1.36 -12.70 -14.43
N SER A 175 1.78 -12.87 -15.69
CA SER A 175 3.15 -13.20 -16.12
C SER A 175 4.07 -11.98 -16.20
N ILE A 176 3.80 -10.89 -15.46
CA ILE A 176 4.52 -9.61 -15.66
C ILE A 176 6.04 -9.74 -15.46
N ASN A 177 6.48 -10.61 -14.54
CA ASN A 177 7.91 -10.83 -14.30
C ASN A 177 8.65 -11.37 -15.54
N GLU A 178 8.01 -12.27 -16.31
CA GLU A 178 8.60 -12.77 -17.56
C GLU A 178 8.67 -11.67 -18.62
N VAL A 179 7.66 -10.79 -18.67
CA VAL A 179 7.62 -9.65 -19.61
C VAL A 179 8.67 -8.60 -19.23
N ILE A 180 8.84 -8.30 -17.94
CA ILE A 180 9.92 -7.44 -17.43
C ILE A 180 11.28 -7.99 -17.87
N ASP A 181 11.51 -9.29 -17.69
CA ASP A 181 12.76 -9.92 -18.09
C ASP A 181 13.01 -9.82 -19.59
N GLN A 182 11.98 -10.04 -20.41
CA GLN A 182 12.06 -9.97 -21.87
C GLN A 182 12.31 -8.54 -22.38
N VAL A 183 11.58 -7.55 -21.87
CA VAL A 183 11.74 -6.14 -22.27
C VAL A 183 13.15 -5.66 -21.96
N TYR A 184 13.64 -5.85 -20.73
CA TYR A 184 14.99 -5.41 -20.38
C TYR A 184 16.10 -6.22 -21.05
N GLN A 185 15.88 -7.50 -21.36
CA GLN A 185 16.84 -8.27 -22.16
C GLN A 185 16.95 -7.72 -23.59
N THR A 186 15.82 -7.33 -24.18
CA THR A 186 15.75 -6.73 -25.52
C THR A 186 16.46 -5.38 -25.55
N GLU A 187 16.23 -4.52 -24.55
CA GLU A 187 16.93 -3.24 -24.41
C GLU A 187 18.44 -3.41 -24.22
N CYS A 188 18.88 -4.40 -23.43
CA CYS A 188 20.30 -4.72 -23.29
C CYS A 188 20.95 -5.11 -24.62
N TRP A 189 20.30 -5.97 -25.41
CA TRP A 189 20.81 -6.35 -26.73
C TRP A 189 20.87 -5.16 -27.69
N ALA A 190 19.87 -4.28 -27.67
CA ALA A 190 19.86 -3.07 -28.49
C ALA A 190 21.01 -2.11 -28.11
N VAL A 191 21.32 -1.98 -26.82
CA VAL A 191 22.45 -1.18 -26.33
C VAL A 191 23.79 -1.75 -26.78
N GLU A 192 23.95 -3.08 -26.77
CA GLU A 192 25.16 -3.77 -27.22
C GLU A 192 25.35 -3.66 -28.75
N ASP A 193 24.29 -3.93 -29.53
CA ASP A 193 24.32 -3.89 -31.00
C ASP A 193 24.60 -2.48 -31.54
N GLN A 194 24.09 -1.46 -30.85
CA GLN A 194 24.29 -0.05 -31.21
C GLN A 194 25.55 0.57 -30.58
N GLU A 195 26.40 -0.22 -29.91
CA GLU A 195 27.62 0.22 -29.23
C GLU A 195 27.42 1.42 -28.28
N ARG A 196 26.27 1.46 -27.58
CA ARG A 196 25.93 2.52 -26.62
C ARG A 196 26.74 2.35 -25.31
N SER A 197 26.70 3.36 -24.43
CA SER A 197 27.51 3.37 -23.20
C SER A 197 27.24 2.14 -22.31
N LYS A 198 28.31 1.54 -21.76
CA LYS A 198 28.23 0.47 -20.76
C LYS A 198 27.57 0.91 -19.45
N GLU A 199 27.57 2.20 -19.15
CA GLU A 199 26.87 2.74 -17.99
C GLU A 199 25.36 2.51 -18.12
N LEU A 200 24.82 2.60 -19.33
CA LEU A 200 23.40 2.35 -19.59
C LEU A 200 23.02 0.89 -19.33
N LEU A 201 23.89 -0.09 -19.64
CA LEU A 201 23.65 -1.50 -19.27
C LEU A 201 23.55 -1.68 -17.75
N THR A 202 24.33 -0.92 -16.97
CA THR A 202 24.24 -0.95 -15.51
C THR A 202 22.91 -0.37 -15.05
N THR A 203 22.51 0.77 -15.62
CA THR A 203 21.23 1.43 -15.31
C THR A 203 20.02 0.56 -15.68
N LEU A 204 20.02 -0.10 -16.85
CA LEU A 204 18.95 -1.02 -17.25
C LEU A 204 18.78 -2.17 -16.25
N ASN A 205 19.89 -2.75 -15.77
CA ASN A 205 19.83 -3.78 -14.74
C ASN A 205 19.32 -3.27 -13.39
N GLN A 206 19.62 -2.02 -13.03
CA GLN A 206 19.08 -1.38 -11.84
C GLN A 206 17.56 -1.17 -11.95
N TRP A 207 17.07 -0.63 -13.07
CA TRP A 207 15.63 -0.47 -13.30
C TRP A 207 14.89 -1.80 -13.33
N LYS A 208 15.44 -2.81 -14.01
CA LYS A 208 14.93 -4.19 -13.96
C LYS A 208 14.81 -4.70 -12.53
N THR A 209 15.83 -4.46 -11.70
CA THR A 209 15.82 -4.87 -10.28
C THR A 209 14.74 -4.12 -9.49
N ARG A 210 14.54 -2.82 -9.74
CA ARG A 210 13.51 -2.01 -9.09
C ARG A 210 12.10 -2.46 -9.48
N TRP A 211 11.87 -2.80 -10.75
CA TRP A 211 10.64 -3.45 -11.23
C TRP A 211 10.33 -4.73 -10.45
N HIS A 212 11.29 -5.64 -10.36
CA HIS A 212 11.11 -6.91 -9.65
C HIS A 212 10.86 -6.72 -8.14
N LYS A 213 11.54 -5.77 -7.50
CA LYS A 213 11.50 -5.59 -6.04
C LYS A 213 10.31 -4.78 -5.54
N ALA A 214 9.97 -3.67 -6.20
CA ALA A 214 9.05 -2.68 -5.64
C ALA A 214 8.08 -2.11 -6.68
N TRP A 215 8.57 -1.60 -7.81
CA TRP A 215 7.74 -0.79 -8.71
C TRP A 215 6.51 -1.54 -9.24
N GLN A 216 6.61 -2.84 -9.53
CA GLN A 216 5.44 -3.61 -9.98
C GLN A 216 4.32 -3.65 -8.93
N ALA A 217 4.67 -3.69 -7.64
CA ALA A 217 3.69 -3.76 -6.56
C ALA A 217 3.00 -2.40 -6.40
N GLU A 218 3.76 -1.31 -6.45
CA GLU A 218 3.24 0.06 -6.39
C GLU A 218 2.28 0.35 -7.54
N PHE A 219 2.66 0.00 -8.78
CA PHE A 219 1.76 0.12 -9.94
C PHE A 219 0.50 -0.73 -9.76
N ALA A 220 0.64 -1.97 -9.27
CA ALA A 220 -0.52 -2.81 -9.02
C ALA A 220 -1.45 -2.22 -7.95
N CYS A 221 -0.91 -1.60 -6.89
CA CYS A 221 -1.69 -0.88 -5.89
C CYS A 221 -2.44 0.31 -6.50
N ASP A 222 -1.80 1.12 -7.34
CA ASP A 222 -2.43 2.23 -8.07
C ASP A 222 -3.60 1.74 -8.95
N LEU A 223 -3.36 0.65 -9.68
CA LEU A 223 -4.34 0.03 -10.57
C LEU A 223 -5.53 -0.56 -9.80
N ILE A 224 -5.29 -1.21 -8.66
CA ILE A 224 -6.33 -1.75 -7.78
C ILE A 224 -7.16 -0.61 -7.18
N ALA A 225 -6.52 0.44 -6.68
CA ALA A 225 -7.21 1.62 -6.14
C ALA A 225 -8.06 2.30 -7.22
N THR A 226 -7.52 2.45 -8.44
CA THR A 226 -8.26 2.98 -9.60
C THR A 226 -9.43 2.08 -9.97
N TYR A 227 -9.25 0.75 -9.93
CA TYR A 227 -10.31 -0.22 -10.23
C TYR A 227 -11.50 -0.06 -9.28
N PHE A 228 -11.23 0.12 -7.98
CA PHE A 228 -12.27 0.25 -6.96
C PHE A 228 -12.91 1.64 -6.88
N LEU A 229 -12.12 2.70 -7.08
CA LEU A 229 -12.56 4.07 -6.82
C LEU A 229 -12.75 4.90 -8.09
N GLY A 230 -12.33 4.41 -9.25
CA GLY A 230 -12.43 5.14 -10.50
C GLY A 230 -11.69 6.50 -10.46
N PRO A 231 -12.28 7.57 -11.03
CA PRO A 231 -11.62 8.87 -11.15
C PRO A 231 -11.14 9.50 -9.83
N ALA A 232 -11.81 9.25 -8.70
CA ALA A 232 -11.42 9.80 -7.40
C ALA A 232 -9.96 9.47 -7.01
N TYR A 233 -9.50 8.26 -7.31
CA TYR A 233 -8.11 7.89 -7.03
C TYR A 233 -7.12 8.66 -7.92
N ALA A 234 -7.44 8.81 -9.20
CA ALA A 234 -6.60 9.55 -10.13
C ALA A 234 -6.46 11.03 -9.74
N TRP A 235 -7.53 11.68 -9.30
CA TRP A 235 -7.46 13.05 -8.78
C TRP A 235 -6.64 13.16 -7.49
N THR A 236 -6.73 12.14 -6.63
CA THR A 236 -5.92 12.06 -5.40
C THR A 236 -4.44 11.96 -5.74
N ASN A 237 -4.08 11.14 -6.72
CA ASN A 237 -2.70 11.00 -7.18
C ASN A 237 -2.16 12.30 -7.81
N VAL A 238 -2.99 13.05 -8.55
CA VAL A 238 -2.63 14.40 -9.02
C VAL A 238 -2.35 15.34 -7.84
N LYS A 239 -3.24 15.40 -6.85
CA LYS A 239 -3.06 16.25 -5.65
C LYS A 239 -1.79 15.87 -4.90
N LEU A 240 -1.51 14.58 -4.73
CA LEU A 240 -0.30 14.07 -4.09
C LEU A 240 0.95 14.53 -4.86
N SER A 241 0.97 14.29 -6.17
CA SER A 241 2.08 14.66 -7.06
C SER A 241 2.40 16.16 -7.03
N VAL A 242 1.37 17.01 -6.90
CA VAL A 242 1.53 18.47 -6.80
C VAL A 242 2.03 18.90 -5.42
N SER A 243 1.75 18.11 -4.38
CA SER A 243 2.10 18.41 -2.98
C SER A 243 3.48 17.90 -2.57
N GLU A 244 4.04 16.95 -3.32
CA GLU A 244 5.37 16.38 -3.09
C GLU A 244 6.51 17.22 -3.68
N ARG A 245 7.75 16.76 -3.49
CA ARG A 245 8.94 17.53 -3.91
C ARG A 245 9.04 17.53 -5.43
N LEU A 246 9.50 18.65 -5.98
CA LEU A 246 9.64 18.86 -7.44
C LEU A 246 10.46 17.77 -8.16
N GLY A 247 11.33 17.02 -7.46
CA GLY A 247 12.18 15.99 -8.06
C GLY A 247 11.48 14.67 -8.35
N ASP A 248 10.31 14.42 -7.75
CA ASP A 248 9.73 13.06 -7.70
C ASP A 248 8.91 12.72 -8.96
N VAL A 249 8.51 13.73 -9.75
CA VAL A 249 7.63 13.57 -10.92
C VAL A 249 8.22 12.64 -11.99
N TYR A 250 9.52 12.74 -12.24
CA TYR A 250 10.26 11.92 -13.21
C TYR A 250 11.40 11.12 -12.55
N ASP A 251 11.33 10.87 -11.23
CA ASP A 251 12.41 10.18 -10.54
C ASP A 251 12.51 8.72 -10.97
N THR A 252 13.65 8.37 -11.57
CA THR A 252 13.98 7.00 -11.97
C THR A 252 14.89 6.30 -10.96
N GLN A 253 15.30 6.99 -9.89
CA GLN A 253 16.31 6.55 -8.92
C GLN A 253 15.74 6.02 -7.61
N SER A 254 14.51 6.36 -7.26
CA SER A 254 13.80 5.79 -6.12
C SER A 254 13.82 4.26 -6.15
N GLU A 255 14.23 3.65 -5.04
CA GLU A 255 14.23 2.20 -4.85
C GLU A 255 12.87 1.66 -4.44
N SER A 256 12.01 2.50 -3.85
CA SER A 256 10.73 2.09 -3.27
C SER A 256 9.52 2.43 -4.15
N HIS A 257 9.58 3.50 -4.95
CA HIS A 257 8.43 3.94 -5.74
C HIS A 257 8.81 4.24 -7.20
N PRO A 258 7.93 3.95 -8.17
CA PRO A 258 8.06 4.49 -9.52
C PRO A 258 7.78 6.00 -9.52
N SER A 259 8.14 6.68 -10.60
CA SER A 259 7.88 8.12 -10.77
C SER A 259 6.38 8.42 -10.85
N HIS A 260 5.97 9.60 -10.39
CA HIS A 260 4.55 10.01 -10.46
C HIS A 260 4.01 10.06 -11.89
N GLU A 261 4.83 10.47 -12.86
CA GLU A 261 4.38 10.46 -14.25
C GLU A 261 4.05 9.05 -14.75
N ALA A 262 4.87 8.05 -14.42
CA ALA A 262 4.61 6.69 -14.86
C ALA A 262 3.37 6.13 -14.14
N ARG A 263 3.19 6.46 -12.86
CA ARG A 263 1.99 6.10 -12.07
C ARG A 263 0.74 6.67 -12.71
N MET A 264 0.75 7.96 -13.07
CA MET A 264 -0.37 8.62 -13.75
C MET A 264 -0.69 8.01 -15.12
N ARG A 265 0.32 7.59 -15.92
CA ARG A 265 0.06 6.83 -17.15
C ARG A 265 -0.66 5.51 -16.87
N CYS A 266 -0.25 4.79 -15.83
CA CYS A 266 -0.82 3.52 -15.42
C CYS A 266 -2.29 3.67 -14.96
N ILE A 267 -2.54 4.64 -14.07
CA ILE A 267 -3.87 5.02 -13.57
C ILE A 267 -4.80 5.41 -14.72
N ASN A 268 -4.35 6.28 -15.63
CA ASN A 268 -5.14 6.71 -16.77
C ASN A 268 -5.47 5.54 -17.70
N GLY A 269 -4.51 4.62 -17.91
CA GLY A 269 -4.73 3.38 -18.66
C GLY A 269 -5.83 2.50 -18.06
N MET A 270 -5.91 2.41 -16.73
CA MET A 270 -6.98 1.68 -16.05
C MET A 270 -8.35 2.35 -16.22
N LEU A 271 -8.44 3.68 -16.06
CA LEU A 271 -9.69 4.41 -16.28
C LEU A 271 -10.24 4.20 -17.70
N MET A 272 -9.38 4.30 -18.71
CA MET A 272 -9.73 4.03 -20.11
C MET A 272 -10.26 2.60 -20.28
N ARG A 273 -9.60 1.62 -19.65
CA ARG A 273 -10.00 0.21 -19.69
C ARG A 273 -11.34 -0.07 -19.00
N MET A 274 -11.64 0.66 -17.94
CA MET A 274 -12.93 0.60 -17.24
C MET A 274 -14.06 1.35 -17.98
N GLY A 275 -13.74 2.10 -19.04
CA GLY A 275 -14.71 2.86 -19.83
C GLY A 275 -14.94 4.30 -19.35
N HIS A 276 -14.15 4.81 -18.40
CA HIS A 276 -14.19 6.20 -17.91
C HIS A 276 -13.39 7.14 -18.82
N VAL A 277 -13.68 7.11 -20.12
CA VAL A 277 -12.88 7.80 -21.15
C VAL A 277 -12.90 9.31 -20.97
N GLN A 278 -14.05 9.89 -20.62
CA GLN A 278 -14.17 11.34 -20.48
C GLN A 278 -13.38 11.87 -19.29
N GLU A 279 -13.48 11.18 -18.15
CA GLU A 279 -12.76 11.53 -16.93
C GLU A 279 -11.25 11.30 -17.11
N ALA A 280 -10.86 10.19 -17.76
CA ALA A 280 -9.48 9.92 -18.13
C ALA A 280 -8.88 11.04 -18.99
N ASP A 281 -9.57 11.47 -20.05
CA ASP A 281 -9.12 12.58 -20.91
C ASP A 281 -9.00 13.89 -20.14
N GLN A 282 -9.94 14.20 -19.26
CA GLN A 282 -9.90 15.41 -18.42
C GLN A 282 -8.70 15.41 -17.48
N ILE A 283 -8.46 14.28 -16.80
CA ILE A 283 -7.34 14.11 -15.86
C ILE A 283 -6.02 14.16 -16.61
N ALA A 284 -5.89 13.45 -17.72
CA ALA A 284 -4.69 13.43 -18.55
C ALA A 284 -4.35 14.83 -19.08
N LYS A 285 -5.35 15.62 -19.47
CA LYS A 285 -5.15 17.01 -19.90
C LYS A 285 -4.58 17.86 -18.76
N LEU A 286 -5.18 17.82 -17.57
CA LEU A 286 -4.71 18.58 -16.42
C LEU A 286 -3.30 18.13 -15.99
N TRP A 287 -3.04 16.82 -16.02
CA TRP A 287 -1.73 16.27 -15.76
C TRP A 287 -0.69 16.80 -16.75
N GLN A 288 -1.02 16.83 -18.04
CA GLN A 288 -0.11 17.37 -19.06
C GLN A 288 0.16 18.87 -18.86
N GLU A 289 -0.85 19.65 -18.45
CA GLU A 289 -0.67 21.06 -18.09
C GLU A 289 0.31 21.19 -16.90
N PHE A 290 0.20 20.34 -15.87
CA PHE A 290 1.12 20.31 -14.74
C PHE A 290 2.56 19.96 -15.16
N LEU A 291 2.74 18.99 -16.06
CA LEU A 291 4.06 18.60 -16.58
C LEU A 291 4.75 19.69 -17.41
N THR A 292 4.00 20.67 -17.93
CA THR A 292 4.59 21.80 -18.69
C THR A 292 5.21 22.88 -17.80
N LEU A 293 5.06 22.78 -16.47
CA LEU A 293 5.66 23.73 -15.55
C LEU A 293 7.20 23.66 -15.62
N PRO A 294 7.94 24.79 -15.60
CA PRO A 294 9.38 24.83 -15.87
C PRO A 294 10.26 23.98 -14.94
N ALA A 295 9.73 23.54 -13.81
CA ALA A 295 10.44 22.72 -12.84
C ALA A 295 10.61 21.27 -13.29
N TYR A 296 9.83 20.80 -14.28
CA TYR A 296 9.80 19.40 -14.66
C TYR A 296 10.45 19.17 -16.02
N ASN A 297 11.47 18.30 -16.03
CA ASN A 297 12.13 17.88 -17.25
C ASN A 297 12.28 16.36 -17.22
N GLN A 298 11.77 15.69 -18.25
CA GLN A 298 11.94 14.26 -18.41
C GLN A 298 13.42 13.93 -18.63
N PRO A 299 14.02 13.02 -17.83
CA PRO A 299 15.41 12.66 -17.98
C PRO A 299 15.62 11.83 -19.25
N LEU A 300 16.87 11.81 -19.72
CA LEU A 300 17.26 10.96 -20.84
C LEU A 300 16.98 9.48 -20.51
N HIS A 301 16.45 8.74 -21.48
CA HIS A 301 16.12 7.30 -21.37
C HIS A 301 15.01 6.98 -20.36
N TYR A 302 14.21 7.96 -19.94
CA TYR A 302 13.08 7.72 -19.04
C TYR A 302 12.13 6.61 -19.55
N ASP A 303 11.85 6.58 -20.85
CA ASP A 303 10.96 5.57 -21.44
C ASP A 303 11.52 4.14 -21.34
N MET A 304 12.84 3.98 -21.15
CA MET A 304 13.46 2.67 -20.85
C MET A 304 13.33 2.27 -19.38
N ALA A 305 13.16 3.25 -18.48
CA ALA A 305 12.87 3.00 -17.07
C ALA A 305 11.42 2.56 -16.87
N PHE A 306 10.49 3.16 -17.62
CA PHE A 306 9.05 2.87 -17.55
C PHE A 306 8.41 2.62 -18.93
N PRO A 307 8.76 1.51 -19.60
CA PRO A 307 8.24 1.17 -20.93
C PRO A 307 6.71 1.06 -20.95
N ASP A 308 6.08 1.62 -22.00
CA ASP A 308 4.61 1.54 -22.20
C ASP A 308 4.11 0.11 -22.28
N GLU A 309 4.92 -0.82 -22.82
CA GLU A 309 4.58 -2.25 -22.90
C GLU A 309 4.37 -2.85 -21.50
N LEU A 310 5.26 -2.56 -20.54
CA LEU A 310 5.14 -3.06 -19.17
C LEU A 310 3.94 -2.48 -18.45
N ILE A 311 3.73 -1.16 -18.56
CA ILE A 311 2.57 -0.48 -17.97
C ILE A 311 1.27 -1.04 -18.56
N SER A 312 1.17 -1.16 -19.88
CA SER A 312 -0.02 -1.66 -20.56
C SER A 312 -0.33 -3.11 -20.19
N GLN A 313 0.70 -3.97 -20.14
CA GLN A 313 0.55 -5.37 -19.76
C GLN A 313 0.13 -5.51 -18.30
N LEU A 314 0.73 -4.75 -17.38
CA LEU A 314 0.36 -4.79 -15.97
C LEU A 314 -1.08 -4.28 -15.76
N THR A 315 -1.48 -3.19 -16.43
CA THR A 315 -2.86 -2.70 -16.42
C THR A 315 -3.85 -3.76 -16.90
N GLN A 316 -3.53 -4.50 -17.97
CA GLN A 316 -4.35 -5.62 -18.43
C GLN A 316 -4.46 -6.70 -17.35
N ASN A 317 -3.31 -7.15 -16.83
CA ASN A 317 -3.24 -8.25 -15.87
C ASN A 317 -4.04 -7.92 -14.60
N VAL A 318 -3.89 -6.71 -14.05
CA VAL A 318 -4.62 -6.29 -12.84
C VAL A 318 -6.12 -6.18 -13.10
N TYR A 319 -6.53 -5.60 -14.24
CA TYR A 319 -7.95 -5.50 -14.58
C TYR A 319 -8.60 -6.89 -14.70
N GLU A 320 -7.96 -7.81 -15.41
CA GLU A 320 -8.45 -9.20 -15.50
C GLU A 320 -8.39 -9.91 -14.16
N GLY A 321 -7.32 -9.70 -13.39
CA GLY A 321 -7.13 -10.26 -12.07
C GLY A 321 -8.25 -9.90 -11.11
N CYS A 322 -8.58 -8.61 -10.99
CA CYS A 322 -9.70 -8.14 -10.17
C CYS A 322 -11.02 -8.77 -10.61
N ARG A 323 -11.28 -8.83 -11.92
CA ARG A 323 -12.50 -9.46 -12.46
C ARG A 323 -12.56 -10.96 -12.18
N ASN A 324 -11.44 -11.67 -12.27
CA ASN A 324 -11.36 -13.09 -11.99
C ASN A 324 -11.54 -13.43 -10.50
N GLN A 325 -11.39 -12.44 -9.61
CA GLN A 325 -11.75 -12.55 -8.20
C GLN A 325 -13.23 -12.20 -7.91
N ASP A 326 -14.02 -11.93 -8.95
CA ASP A 326 -15.39 -11.43 -8.85
C ASP A 326 -15.50 -10.12 -8.03
N TRP A 327 -14.43 -9.33 -7.99
CA TRP A 327 -14.46 -8.02 -7.35
C TRP A 327 -15.24 -7.01 -8.17
N LEU A 328 -15.89 -6.06 -7.50
CA LEU A 328 -16.73 -5.06 -8.14
C LEU A 328 -15.90 -3.82 -8.49
N SER A 329 -15.84 -3.48 -9.77
CA SER A 329 -15.25 -2.22 -10.22
C SER A 329 -16.08 -1.02 -9.73
N TYR A 330 -15.53 0.19 -9.76
CA TYR A 330 -16.28 1.42 -9.44
C TYR A 330 -17.63 1.50 -10.17
N GLY A 331 -17.63 1.21 -11.48
CA GLY A 331 -18.85 1.21 -12.28
C GLY A 331 -19.87 0.15 -11.83
N ASP A 332 -19.41 -1.04 -11.45
CA ASP A 332 -20.28 -2.11 -10.95
C ASP A 332 -20.83 -1.79 -9.56
N GLN A 333 -20.01 -1.21 -8.67
CA GLN A 333 -20.42 -0.75 -7.35
C GLN A 333 -21.57 0.26 -7.47
N CYS A 334 -21.45 1.26 -8.34
CA CYS A 334 -22.49 2.27 -8.57
C CYS A 334 -23.81 1.69 -9.13
N GLN A 335 -23.78 0.50 -9.73
CA GLN A 335 -24.98 -0.18 -10.25
C GLN A 335 -25.62 -1.12 -9.22
N GLN A 336 -24.81 -1.71 -8.33
CA GLN A 336 -25.23 -2.80 -7.45
C GLN A 336 -25.41 -2.38 -5.99
N VAL A 337 -24.73 -1.32 -5.56
CA VAL A 337 -24.76 -0.80 -4.20
C VAL A 337 -25.49 0.54 -4.21
N ASP A 338 -26.39 0.75 -3.25
CA ASP A 338 -27.01 2.06 -3.05
C ASP A 338 -26.02 3.01 -2.36
N GLN A 339 -25.66 4.10 -3.05
CA GLN A 339 -24.73 5.13 -2.55
C GLN A 339 -23.38 4.58 -2.03
N PRO A 340 -22.59 3.88 -2.85
CA PRO A 340 -21.30 3.36 -2.42
C PRO A 340 -20.35 4.48 -2.01
N ILE A 341 -19.44 4.21 -1.07
CA ILE A 341 -18.40 5.15 -0.63
C ILE A 341 -17.58 5.63 -1.84
N ALA A 342 -17.28 4.74 -2.80
CA ALA A 342 -16.57 5.13 -4.02
C ALA A 342 -17.29 6.25 -4.79
N SER A 343 -18.63 6.22 -4.88
CA SER A 343 -19.41 7.29 -5.52
C SER A 343 -19.32 8.61 -4.74
N LEU A 344 -19.39 8.53 -3.40
CA LEU A 344 -19.24 9.69 -2.52
C LEU A 344 -17.87 10.38 -2.68
N LEU A 345 -16.80 9.58 -2.81
CA LEU A 345 -15.44 10.11 -3.01
C LEU A 345 -15.29 10.78 -4.38
N ASN A 346 -15.93 10.25 -5.43
CA ASN A 346 -15.98 10.90 -6.74
C ASN A 346 -16.79 12.21 -6.70
N GLU A 347 -17.93 12.22 -6.00
CA GLU A 347 -18.73 13.44 -5.79
C GLU A 347 -17.92 14.52 -5.04
N ALA A 348 -17.13 14.13 -4.03
CA ALA A 348 -16.26 15.05 -3.30
C ALA A 348 -15.27 15.77 -4.23
N TRP A 349 -14.64 15.03 -5.14
CA TRP A 349 -13.75 15.59 -6.16
C TRP A 349 -14.50 16.46 -7.17
N GLU A 350 -15.68 16.03 -7.63
CA GLU A 350 -16.51 16.81 -8.54
C GLU A 350 -16.89 18.17 -7.94
N ILE A 351 -17.29 18.19 -6.66
CA ILE A 351 -17.63 19.42 -5.94
C ILE A 351 -16.39 20.30 -5.79
N LEU A 352 -15.24 19.76 -5.38
CA LEU A 352 -14.02 20.55 -5.24
C LEU A 352 -13.63 21.21 -6.58
N LEU A 353 -13.68 20.47 -7.68
CA LEU A 353 -13.23 20.94 -8.99
C LEU A 353 -14.19 21.96 -9.61
N ASN A 354 -15.49 21.77 -9.43
CA ASN A 354 -16.51 22.62 -10.08
C ASN A 354 -17.03 23.76 -9.18
N ARG A 355 -17.00 23.57 -7.86
CA ARG A 355 -17.60 24.46 -6.84
C ARG A 355 -16.75 24.46 -5.55
N PRO A 356 -15.46 24.86 -5.61
CA PRO A 356 -14.53 24.76 -4.48
C PRO A 356 -15.01 25.50 -3.22
N GLU A 357 -15.76 26.59 -3.37
CA GLU A 357 -16.35 27.35 -2.27
C GLU A 357 -17.43 26.58 -1.48
N GLU A 358 -18.08 25.59 -2.10
CA GLU A 358 -19.09 24.73 -1.46
C GLU A 358 -18.45 23.51 -0.77
N TYR A 359 -17.23 23.14 -1.18
CA TYR A 359 -16.57 21.90 -0.77
C TYR A 359 -16.44 21.76 0.74
N SER A 360 -15.99 22.80 1.45
CA SER A 360 -15.77 22.71 2.90
C SER A 360 -17.06 22.39 3.66
N GLN A 361 -18.19 22.97 3.24
CA GLN A 361 -19.49 22.69 3.87
C GLN A 361 -19.99 21.29 3.51
N PHE A 362 -19.77 20.85 2.27
CA PHE A 362 -20.08 19.49 1.83
C PHE A 362 -19.30 18.45 2.65
N GLU A 363 -17.97 18.60 2.74
CA GLU A 363 -17.09 17.68 3.47
C GLU A 363 -17.52 17.54 4.93
N GLN A 364 -17.74 18.65 5.64
CA GLN A 364 -18.16 18.63 7.05
C GLN A 364 -19.48 17.87 7.25
N LYS A 365 -20.49 18.10 6.39
CA LYS A 365 -21.78 17.41 6.49
C LYS A 365 -21.65 15.92 6.18
N THR A 366 -20.88 15.60 5.15
CA THR A 366 -20.68 14.23 4.68
C THR A 366 -19.92 13.41 5.73
N VAL A 367 -18.82 13.95 6.26
CA VAL A 367 -18.04 13.32 7.33
C VAL A 367 -18.91 13.11 8.57
N ALA A 368 -19.66 14.14 9.00
CA ALA A 368 -20.57 13.99 10.14
C ALA A 368 -21.60 12.87 9.95
N ARG A 369 -22.17 12.76 8.73
CA ARG A 369 -23.10 11.68 8.37
C ARG A 369 -22.45 10.30 8.44
N LEU A 370 -21.22 10.15 7.94
CA LEU A 370 -20.46 8.89 8.02
C LEU A 370 -20.19 8.50 9.48
N TRP A 371 -19.81 9.46 10.32
CA TRP A 371 -19.64 9.23 11.76
C TRP A 371 -20.93 8.76 12.44
N GLU A 372 -22.06 9.38 12.11
CA GLU A 372 -23.36 8.97 12.62
C GLU A 372 -23.73 7.55 12.16
N SER A 373 -23.49 7.22 10.88
CA SER A 373 -23.79 5.87 10.35
C SER A 373 -22.88 4.79 10.92
N PHE A 374 -21.63 5.11 11.25
CA PHE A 374 -20.67 4.13 11.77
C PHE A 374 -20.77 3.88 13.28
N ARG A 375 -21.47 4.76 14.00
CA ARG A 375 -21.76 4.58 15.44
C ARG A 375 -23.10 3.91 15.72
N ALA A 376 -24.02 3.95 14.77
CA ALA A 376 -25.32 3.27 14.85
C ALA A 376 -25.14 1.75 14.74
#